data_AF-A0A816PZE3-F1
#
_entry.id   AF-A0A816PZE3-F1
#
_cell.length_a   1.000
_cell.length_b   1.000
_cell.length_c   1.000
_cell.angle_alpha   90.00
_cell.angle_beta   90.00
_cell.angle_gamma   90.00
#
_symmetry.space_group_name_H-M   'P 1'
#
loop_
_entity.id
_entity.type
_entity.pdbx_description
1 polymer ?
#
loop_
_entity_poly.entity_id
_entity_poly.type
_entity_poly.pdbx_seq_one_letter_code
_entity_poly.pdbx_strand_id
1 'polypeptide(L)'
;MKDALVNKGYKGELSIYVYVDTGELLPKCLETFVEFDFLPKGDDYARISSMLVDISFWALSYPHSNIIVLSKKIVRDTILSFESLYNTHGLLLSKTEPHWLVPSESSALFLASLFKDQPEAS
;
A
#
# COMPACT_ATOMS: atom_id res chain seq x y z
N MET A 1 -4.57 -10.31 4.12
CA MET A 1 -4.48 -8.91 4.62
C MET A 1 -5.79 -8.44 5.22
N LYS A 2 -6.92 -8.68 4.55
CA LYS A 2 -8.26 -8.37 5.05
C LYS A 2 -8.52 -8.90 6.46
N ASP A 3 -8.32 -10.20 6.68
CA ASP A 3 -8.57 -10.82 8.00
C ASP A 3 -7.70 -10.22 9.11
N ALA A 4 -6.45 -9.88 8.81
CA ALA A 4 -5.57 -9.21 9.75
C ALA A 4 -6.10 -7.83 10.15
N LEU A 5 -6.61 -7.04 9.19
CA LEU A 5 -7.21 -5.74 9.48
C LEU A 5 -8.50 -5.91 10.31
N VAL A 6 -9.35 -6.87 9.94
CA VAL A 6 -10.59 -7.18 10.69
C VAL A 6 -10.28 -7.59 12.12
N ASN A 7 -9.26 -8.42 12.34
CA ASN A 7 -8.80 -8.84 13.67
C ASN A 7 -8.24 -7.68 14.51
N LYS A 8 -7.72 -6.62 13.88
CA LYS A 8 -7.35 -5.36 14.56
C LYS A 8 -8.52 -4.38 14.72
N GLY A 9 -9.74 -4.78 14.35
CA GLY A 9 -10.96 -4.01 14.54
C GLY A 9 -11.39 -3.14 13.36
N TYR A 10 -10.75 -3.28 12.19
CA TYR A 10 -11.18 -2.59 10.98
C TYR A 10 -12.52 -3.15 10.47
N LYS A 11 -13.48 -2.27 10.22
CA LYS A 11 -14.84 -2.62 9.77
C LYS A 11 -15.22 -2.00 8.42
N GLY A 12 -14.28 -1.29 7.78
CA GLY A 12 -14.51 -0.60 6.52
C GLY A 12 -14.38 -1.52 5.30
N GLU A 13 -14.70 -0.95 4.14
CA GLU A 13 -14.42 -1.58 2.85
C GLU A 13 -12.92 -1.53 2.54
N LEU A 14 -12.39 -2.63 2.01
CA LEU A 14 -10.99 -2.75 1.64
C LEU A 14 -10.88 -2.96 0.14
N SER A 15 -10.11 -2.11 -0.52
CA SER A 15 -9.66 -2.29 -1.90
C SER A 15 -8.14 -2.40 -1.91
N ILE A 16 -7.60 -3.37 -2.64
CA ILE A 16 -6.16 -3.57 -2.78
C ILE A 16 -5.79 -3.49 -4.24
N TYR A 17 -4.81 -2.64 -4.56
CA TYR A 17 -4.21 -2.53 -5.89
C TYR A 17 -2.81 -3.13 -5.85
N VAL A 18 -2.52 -4.03 -6.78
CA VAL A 18 -1.23 -4.71 -6.88
C VAL A 18 -0.61 -4.43 -8.24
N TYR A 19 0.56 -3.81 -8.24
CA TYR A 19 1.31 -3.46 -9.44
C TYR A 19 2.39 -4.50 -9.69
N VAL A 20 2.23 -5.28 -10.76
CA VAL A 20 3.08 -6.43 -11.10
C VAL A 20 3.74 -6.23 -12.46
N ASP A 21 4.90 -6.86 -12.66
CA ASP A 21 5.52 -6.85 -13.98
C ASP A 21 4.71 -7.73 -14.95
N THR A 22 4.55 -7.27 -16.19
CA THR A 22 3.93 -8.05 -17.26
C THR A 22 4.69 -9.36 -17.45
N GLY A 23 3.97 -10.48 -17.38
CA GLY A 23 4.52 -11.83 -17.49
C GLY A 23 4.84 -12.50 -16.15
N GLU A 24 4.65 -11.82 -15.01
CA GLU A 24 4.67 -12.49 -13.72
C GLU A 24 3.43 -13.37 -13.50
N LEU A 25 3.64 -14.51 -12.84
CA LEU A 25 2.56 -15.45 -12.50
C LEU A 25 1.85 -14.96 -11.24
N LEU A 26 0.55 -14.68 -11.36
CA LEU A 26 -0.28 -14.35 -10.21
C LEU A 26 -0.59 -15.59 -9.35
N PRO A 27 -0.79 -15.42 -8.03
CA PRO A 27 -1.31 -16.48 -7.18
C PRO A 27 -2.66 -16.99 -7.71
N LYS A 28 -2.89 -18.30 -7.63
CA LYS A 28 -4.13 -18.93 -8.13
C LYS A 28 -5.39 -18.59 -7.31
N CYS A 29 -5.21 -18.08 -6.09
CA CYS A 29 -6.30 -17.68 -5.21
C CYS A 29 -6.29 -16.15 -5.12
N LEU A 30 -7.01 -15.50 -6.04
CA LEU A 30 -7.16 -14.05 -6.03
C LEU A 30 -8.46 -13.72 -5.32
N GLU A 31 -8.34 -12.97 -4.22
CA GLU A 31 -9.52 -12.47 -3.51
C GLU A 31 -10.19 -11.36 -4.33
N THR A 32 -11.52 -11.27 -4.28
CA THR A 32 -12.31 -10.35 -5.14
C THR A 32 -12.04 -8.86 -4.89
N PHE A 33 -11.37 -8.50 -3.81
CA PHE A 33 -11.01 -7.12 -3.48
C PHE A 33 -9.60 -6.73 -3.94
N VAL A 34 -8.93 -7.60 -4.71
CA VAL A 34 -7.59 -7.35 -5.23
C VAL A 34 -7.66 -7.08 -6.73
N GLU A 35 -7.31 -5.86 -7.12
CA GLU A 35 -7.14 -5.43 -8.50
C GLU A 35 -5.66 -5.46 -8.88
N PHE A 36 -5.36 -5.87 -10.11
CA PHE A 36 -4.00 -5.99 -10.62
C PHE A 36 -3.78 -5.03 -11.78
N ASP A 37 -2.69 -4.28 -11.71
CA ASP A 37 -2.18 -3.50 -12.83
C ASP A 37 -0.85 -4.11 -13.30
N PHE A 38 -0.78 -4.42 -14.60
CA PHE A 38 0.37 -5.07 -15.22
C PHE A 38 1.20 -4.04 -15.97
N LEU A 39 2.42 -3.86 -15.50
CA LEU A 39 3.31 -2.82 -15.98
C LEU A 39 4.53 -3.40 -16.72
N PRO A 40 5.11 -2.66 -17.66
CA PRO A 40 6.37 -3.05 -18.30
C PRO A 40 7.45 -3.39 -17.27
N LYS A 41 8.15 -4.51 -17.49
CA LYS A 41 9.13 -5.03 -16.55
C LYS A 41 10.28 -4.06 -16.29
N GLY A 42 10.60 -3.86 -15.01
CA GLY A 42 11.84 -3.19 -14.59
C GLY A 42 11.80 -1.67 -14.59
N ASP A 43 10.63 -1.05 -14.80
CA ASP A 43 10.45 0.39 -14.70
C ASP A 43 9.86 0.78 -13.33
N ASP A 44 10.74 0.90 -12.34
CA ASP A 44 10.38 1.32 -10.97
C ASP A 44 9.69 2.70 -10.96
N TYR A 45 10.07 3.60 -11.88
CA TYR A 45 9.51 4.95 -11.96
C TYR A 45 8.09 4.93 -12.52
N ALA A 46 7.86 4.20 -13.61
CA ALA A 46 6.52 4.02 -14.16
C ALA A 46 5.59 3.37 -13.13
N ARG A 47 6.06 2.35 -12.41
CA ARG A 47 5.28 1.69 -11.35
C ARG A 47 4.83 2.64 -10.26
N ILE A 48 5.76 3.41 -9.74
CA ILE A 48 5.45 4.40 -8.71
C ILE A 48 4.52 5.51 -9.25
N SER A 49 4.70 5.91 -10.51
CA SER A 49 3.85 6.91 -11.16
C SER A 49 2.41 6.41 -11.31
N SER A 50 2.22 5.15 -11.74
CA SER A 50 0.90 4.52 -11.79
C SER A 50 0.24 4.45 -10.42
N MET A 51 0.98 4.02 -9.39
CA MET A 51 0.49 4.02 -8.00
C MET A 51 -0.01 5.40 -7.56
N LEU A 52 0.76 6.45 -7.85
CA LEU A 52 0.40 7.82 -7.49
C LEU A 52 -0.86 8.29 -8.22
N VAL A 53 -0.99 7.99 -9.52
CA VAL A 53 -2.17 8.35 -10.31
C VAL A 53 -3.43 7.68 -9.75
N ASP A 54 -3.38 6.38 -9.51
CA ASP A 54 -4.53 5.62 -9.00
C ASP A 54 -4.93 6.08 -7.61
N ILE A 55 -3.96 6.24 -6.70
CA ILE A 55 -4.21 6.76 -5.34
C ILE A 55 -4.82 8.16 -5.40
N SER A 56 -4.31 9.04 -6.27
CA SER A 56 -4.83 10.40 -6.41
C SER A 56 -6.27 10.40 -6.91
N PHE A 57 -6.57 9.59 -7.93
CA PHE A 57 -7.93 9.48 -8.46
C PHE A 57 -8.90 8.87 -7.45
N TRP A 58 -8.44 7.86 -6.72
CA TRP A 58 -9.22 7.21 -5.67
C TRP A 58 -9.49 8.16 -4.50
N ALA A 59 -8.48 8.92 -4.05
CA ALA A 59 -8.61 9.90 -2.96
C ALA A 59 -9.65 10.99 -3.25
N LEU A 60 -9.86 11.36 -4.52
CA LEU A 60 -10.93 12.30 -4.90
C LEU A 60 -12.33 11.74 -4.65
N SER A 61 -12.49 10.42 -4.76
CA SER A 61 -13.78 9.74 -4.57
C SER A 61 -14.04 9.37 -3.10
N TYR A 62 -12.98 9.24 -2.29
CA TYR A 62 -13.05 8.77 -0.90
C TYR A 62 -12.30 9.68 0.08
N PRO A 63 -12.79 10.91 0.32
CA PRO A 63 -12.05 11.98 1.02
C PRO A 63 -11.75 11.74 2.52
N HIS A 64 -12.27 10.68 3.13
CA HIS A 64 -12.10 10.34 4.55
C HIS A 64 -11.67 8.89 4.74
N SER A 65 -10.59 8.52 4.07
CA SER A 65 -10.13 7.14 4.01
C SER A 65 -8.66 6.99 4.39
N ASN A 66 -8.25 5.75 4.66
CA ASN A 66 -6.87 5.43 5.02
C ASN A 66 -6.19 4.73 3.84
N ILE A 67 -4.98 5.19 3.52
CA ILE A 67 -4.17 4.70 2.40
C ILE A 67 -2.94 4.00 2.97
N ILE A 68 -2.70 2.77 2.54
CA ILE A 68 -1.51 2.00 2.87
C ILE A 68 -0.74 1.72 1.59
N VAL A 69 0.49 2.25 1.50
CA VAL A 69 1.37 2.03 0.36
C VAL A 69 2.49 1.07 0.77
N LEU A 70 2.53 -0.10 0.13
CA LEU A 70 3.56 -1.11 0.32
C LEU A 70 4.45 -1.18 -0.92
N SER A 71 5.72 -0.81 -0.77
CA SER A 71 6.75 -0.92 -1.79
C SER A 71 8.14 -1.15 -1.15
N LYS A 72 8.93 -2.03 -1.75
CA LYS A 72 10.34 -2.25 -1.39
C LYS A 72 11.26 -1.10 -1.83
N LYS A 73 10.81 -0.26 -2.75
CA LYS A 73 11.53 0.94 -3.17
C LYS A 73 10.52 2.07 -3.32
N ILE A 74 10.60 3.06 -2.43
CA ILE A 74 9.92 4.33 -2.64
C ILE A 74 11.02 5.33 -3.01
N VAL A 75 10.89 6.03 -4.13
CA VAL A 75 11.88 7.07 -4.48
C VAL A 75 11.57 8.32 -3.64
N ARG A 76 12.60 9.02 -3.15
CA ARG A 76 12.43 10.19 -2.25
C ARG A 76 11.45 11.22 -2.83
N ASP A 77 11.60 11.55 -4.10
CA ASP A 77 10.77 12.57 -4.76
C ASP A 77 9.29 12.17 -4.81
N THR A 78 8.99 10.87 -4.76
CA THR A 78 7.63 10.35 -4.68
C THR A 78 6.99 10.58 -3.31
N ILE A 79 7.77 10.61 -2.23
CA ILE A 79 7.24 10.86 -0.89
C ILE A 79 6.59 12.24 -0.84
N LEU A 80 7.23 13.23 -1.47
CA LEU A 80 6.69 14.58 -1.59
C LEU A 80 5.34 14.59 -2.34
N SER A 81 5.18 13.76 -3.37
CA SER A 81 3.91 13.63 -4.07
C SER A 81 2.78 13.15 -3.15
N PHE A 82 3.09 12.25 -2.22
CA PHE A 82 2.13 11.78 -1.22
C PHE A 82 1.89 12.78 -0.07
N GLU A 83 2.72 13.82 0.10
CA GLU A 83 2.55 14.79 1.19
C GLU A 83 1.21 15.52 1.12
N SER A 84 0.73 15.77 -0.10
CA SER A 84 -0.58 16.38 -0.34
C SER A 84 -1.74 15.59 0.29
N LEU A 85 -1.58 14.27 0.46
CA LEU A 85 -2.61 13.40 1.02
C LEU A 85 -2.63 13.43 2.56
N TYR A 86 -1.52 13.76 3.24
CA TYR A 86 -1.49 13.76 4.72
C TYR A 86 -2.53 14.69 5.35
N ASN A 87 -2.89 15.77 4.66
CA ASN A 87 -3.84 16.75 5.18
C ASN A 87 -5.31 16.27 5.12
N THR A 88 -5.57 15.19 4.38
CA THR A 88 -6.94 14.74 4.07
C THR A 88 -7.17 13.25 4.34
N HIS A 89 -6.10 12.45 4.38
CA HIS A 89 -6.14 10.99 4.48
C HIS A 89 -5.15 10.48 5.52
N GLY A 90 -5.48 9.37 6.17
CA GLY A 90 -4.51 8.63 6.99
C GLY A 90 -3.56 7.86 6.08
N LEU A 91 -2.30 8.29 5.96
CA LEU A 91 -1.33 7.68 5.04
C LEU A 91 -0.24 6.91 5.79
N LEU A 92 -0.06 5.64 5.40
CA LEU A 92 0.98 4.74 5.92
C LEU A 92 1.85 4.25 4.78
N LEU A 93 3.16 4.53 4.84
CA LEU A 93 4.13 4.11 3.84
C LEU A 93 5.02 2.99 4.39
N SER A 94 5.27 1.94 3.61
CA SER A 94 6.28 0.95 3.97
C SER A 94 7.67 1.57 3.92
N LYS A 95 8.32 1.65 5.09
CA LYS A 95 9.63 2.28 5.24
C LYS A 95 10.68 1.56 4.38
N THR A 96 11.34 2.30 3.50
CA THR A 96 12.51 1.84 2.76
C THR A 96 13.70 2.72 3.18
N GLU A 97 14.58 2.14 3.98
CA GLU A 97 15.78 2.76 4.56
C GLU A 97 15.58 3.80 5.71
N PRO A 98 16.56 3.93 6.63
CA PRO A 98 16.33 4.55 7.94
C PRO A 98 16.29 6.08 7.98
N HIS A 99 16.54 6.79 6.87
CA HIS A 99 16.86 8.23 6.90
C HIS A 99 15.73 9.17 6.44
N TRP A 100 14.53 8.65 6.17
CA TRP A 100 13.44 9.49 5.66
C TRP A 100 12.60 10.04 6.81
N LEU A 101 12.37 11.35 6.76
CA LEU A 101 11.50 12.12 7.65
C LEU A 101 10.04 11.81 7.32
N VAL A 102 9.60 10.59 7.59
CA VAL A 102 8.17 10.26 7.57
C VAL A 102 7.57 10.71 8.91
N PRO A 103 6.38 11.33 8.95
CA PRO A 103 5.71 11.67 10.19
C PRO A 103 5.68 10.45 11.14
N SER A 104 5.94 10.67 12.43
CA SER A 104 6.14 9.62 13.45
C SER A 104 4.97 8.64 13.60
N GLU A 105 3.82 8.95 13.01
CA GLU A 105 2.61 8.13 13.01
C GLU A 105 2.64 6.98 11.98
N SER A 106 3.53 7.02 10.98
CA SER A 106 3.72 5.94 9.99
C SER A 106 4.60 4.83 10.57
N SER A 107 4.13 4.13 11.61
CA SER A 107 4.92 3.11 12.27
C SER A 107 5.01 1.83 11.42
N ALA A 108 6.22 1.53 10.94
CA ALA A 108 6.53 0.23 10.32
C ALA A 108 6.19 -0.96 11.25
N LEU A 109 6.11 -0.71 12.57
CA LEU A 109 5.70 -1.67 13.58
C LEU A 109 4.23 -2.09 13.46
N PHE A 110 3.32 -1.17 13.10
CA PHE A 110 1.92 -1.51 12.83
C PHE A 110 1.82 -2.46 11.63
N LEU A 111 2.50 -2.14 10.52
CA LEU A 111 2.54 -3.00 9.34
C LEU A 111 3.08 -4.39 9.69
N ALA A 112 4.20 -4.47 10.42
CA ALA A 112 4.73 -5.75 10.86
C ALA A 112 3.74 -6.53 11.74
N SER A 113 2.96 -5.85 12.59
CA SER A 113 1.94 -6.50 13.43
C SER A 113 0.78 -7.10 12.65
N LEU A 114 0.47 -6.60 11.44
CA LEU A 114 -0.56 -7.17 10.58
C LEU A 114 -0.19 -8.56 10.05
N PHE A 115 1.10 -8.88 9.99
CA PHE A 115 1.61 -10.13 9.41
C PHE A 115 2.22 -11.08 10.45
N LYS A 116 2.22 -10.72 11.74
CA LYS A 116 2.81 -11.53 12.82
C LYS A 116 1.89 -12.62 13.36
N ASP A 117 0.58 -12.51 13.14
CA ASP A 117 -0.41 -13.44 13.67
C ASP A 117 -0.74 -14.56 12.65
N GLN A 118 0.23 -15.43 12.32
CA GLN A 118 -0.09 -16.79 11.86
C GLN A 118 0.23 -17.75 13.01
N PRO A 119 -0.76 -18.47 13.58
CA PRO A 119 -0.47 -19.55 14.49
C PRO A 119 0.30 -20.63 13.70
N GLU A 120 1.43 -21.08 14.23
CA GLU A 120 2.03 -22.33 13.79
C GLU A 120 0.95 -23.42 13.95
N ALA A 121 0.51 -23.98 12.82
CA ALA A 121 -0.37 -25.13 12.83
C ALA A 121 0.34 -26.26 13.58
N SER A 122 -0.12 -26.54 14.79
CA SER A 122 0.28 -27.69 15.60
C SER A 122 -0.51 -28.93 15.17
#